data_AF-A0A2E8IE77-F1
#
_entry.id   AF-A0A2E8IE77-F1
#
_cell.length_a   1.000
_cell.length_b   1.000
_cell.length_c   1.000
_cell.angle_alpha   90.00
_cell.angle_beta   90.00
_cell.angle_gamma   90.00
#
_symmetry.space_group_name_H-M   'P 1'
#
loop_
_entity.id
_entity.type
_entity.pdbx_description
1 polymer ?
#
loop_
_entity_poly.entity_id
_entity_poly.type
_entity_poly.pdbx_seq_one_letter_code
_entity_poly.pdbx_strand_id
1 'polypeptide(L)'
;SGSTDPRANELERRVVLSQYLTKAQTAGEMPPQETGLTYNSWYGKPHLEMHWWHGVHYALWGRPQYLENTLNWHETAFDNAKALAERQGFKGARWQKMTDPYGEEGPSSVGAFLVWQQPHFITFAELLYRADTSEATLNKYKERVFATAEFMASFPDYDKENDRYVLGPPVIPAQERFEKTETFNPTYELAYWNWALKTASAWKERAGEPVPKQWTEVLEKLSALPVQEDYYLATESATDSYTNPEFLTDHPSVFGAYGMLPETSLLNKATMRNTFNKVWEVWTWEDTWGWDFPMTAMTATRLGMPEKAVDALFMDAQTNTYLKNGHNYQEERLTLYMPGNGGLLTAVAMMCAGWDGNETKNPGFPKDGSWNVKWEGLEPFF
;
A
#
# COMPACT_ATOMS: atom_id res chain seq x y z
N SER A 1 14.83 -8.12 -24.95
CA SER A 1 14.40 -9.29 -25.74
C SER A 1 15.24 -10.52 -25.40
N GLY A 2 14.60 -11.70 -25.32
CA GLY A 2 15.23 -12.98 -24.98
C GLY A 2 14.32 -13.99 -24.27
N SER A 3 13.20 -13.53 -23.69
CA SER A 3 12.17 -14.41 -23.11
C SER A 3 11.34 -15.08 -24.21
N THR A 4 10.86 -16.29 -23.94
CA THR A 4 9.98 -17.08 -24.82
C THR A 4 8.55 -17.18 -24.31
N ASP A 5 8.26 -16.78 -23.05
CA ASP A 5 6.90 -16.67 -22.55
C ASP A 5 6.09 -15.67 -23.43
N PRO A 6 4.90 -16.05 -23.94
CA PRO A 6 4.12 -15.21 -24.85
C PRO A 6 3.70 -13.87 -24.22
N ARG A 7 3.67 -13.78 -22.89
CA ARG A 7 3.31 -12.57 -22.14
C ARG A 7 4.44 -11.56 -22.04
N ALA A 8 5.68 -11.94 -22.37
CA ALA A 8 6.86 -11.11 -22.13
C ALA A 8 6.83 -9.76 -22.88
N ASN A 9 6.46 -9.76 -24.16
CA ASN A 9 6.37 -8.53 -24.95
C ASN A 9 5.25 -7.61 -24.44
N GLU A 10 4.15 -8.19 -23.97
CA GLU A 10 3.04 -7.43 -23.40
C GLU A 10 3.43 -6.83 -22.05
N LEU A 11 4.15 -7.56 -21.19
CA LEU A 11 4.66 -7.00 -19.94
C LEU A 11 5.61 -5.83 -20.21
N GLU A 12 6.55 -5.98 -21.15
CA GLU A 12 7.47 -4.91 -21.56
C GLU A 12 6.69 -3.68 -22.06
N ARG A 13 5.67 -3.86 -22.90
CA ARG A 13 4.79 -2.78 -23.37
C ARG A 13 4.11 -2.05 -22.21
N ARG A 14 3.48 -2.79 -21.30
CA ARG A 14 2.78 -2.20 -20.14
C ARG A 14 3.75 -1.42 -19.26
N VAL A 15 4.93 -1.96 -19.00
CA VAL A 15 5.98 -1.31 -18.20
C VAL A 15 6.47 -0.02 -18.85
N VAL A 16 6.83 -0.05 -20.13
CA VAL A 16 7.37 1.13 -20.84
C VAL A 16 6.32 2.24 -20.90
N LEU A 17 5.07 1.91 -21.25
CA LEU A 17 4.02 2.92 -21.33
C LEU A 17 3.61 3.44 -19.95
N SER A 18 3.54 2.58 -18.92
CA SER A 18 3.27 3.02 -17.55
C SER A 18 4.34 3.98 -17.04
N GLN A 19 5.63 3.76 -17.34
CA GLN A 19 6.69 4.71 -16.96
C GLN A 19 6.48 6.08 -17.59
N TYR A 20 6.07 6.13 -18.86
CA TYR A 20 5.76 7.40 -19.53
C TYR A 20 4.54 8.08 -18.91
N LEU A 21 3.44 7.34 -18.74
CA LEU A 21 2.17 7.88 -18.26
C LEU A 21 2.26 8.38 -16.82
N THR A 22 2.85 7.59 -15.93
CA THR A 22 3.09 8.01 -14.53
C THR A 22 3.94 9.26 -14.53
N LYS A 23 5.06 9.29 -15.25
CA LYS A 23 5.92 10.48 -15.30
C LYS A 23 5.18 11.74 -15.77
N ALA A 24 4.32 11.61 -16.77
CA ALA A 24 3.55 12.73 -17.32
C ALA A 24 2.41 13.20 -16.42
N GLN A 25 1.83 12.30 -15.61
CA GLN A 25 0.54 12.56 -14.94
C GLN A 25 0.57 12.51 -13.41
N THR A 26 1.57 11.87 -12.80
CA THR A 26 1.62 11.62 -11.35
C THR A 26 2.86 12.18 -10.66
N ALA A 27 3.79 12.82 -11.38
CA ALA A 27 5.05 13.36 -10.85
C ALA A 27 5.01 14.86 -10.50
N GLY A 28 3.82 15.41 -10.26
CA GLY A 28 3.59 16.82 -9.94
C GLY A 28 3.99 17.19 -8.49
N GLU A 29 3.62 18.38 -8.06
CA GLU A 29 3.94 18.91 -6.71
C GLU A 29 2.89 18.56 -5.66
N MET A 30 1.77 17.96 -6.06
CA MET A 30 0.72 17.47 -5.16
C MET A 30 0.40 16.02 -5.48
N PRO A 31 -0.11 15.23 -4.50
CA PRO A 31 -0.61 13.89 -4.78
C PRO A 31 -1.61 13.95 -5.95
N PRO A 32 -1.50 13.07 -6.95
CA PRO A 32 -2.39 13.09 -8.10
C PRO A 32 -3.79 12.56 -7.72
N GLN A 33 -4.80 12.97 -8.47
CA GLN A 33 -6.06 12.20 -8.50
C GLN A 33 -5.87 10.90 -9.28
N GLU A 34 -6.83 9.98 -9.13
CA GLU A 34 -6.75 8.61 -9.64
C GLU A 34 -6.72 8.50 -11.17
N THR A 35 -7.15 9.54 -11.88
CA THR A 35 -7.08 9.66 -13.35
C THR A 35 -5.94 10.58 -13.83
N GLY A 36 -5.00 10.92 -12.95
CA GLY A 36 -3.90 11.81 -13.25
C GLY A 36 -4.38 13.19 -13.74
N LEU A 37 -3.81 13.66 -14.85
CA LEU A 37 -4.12 14.96 -15.44
C LEU A 37 -5.12 14.86 -16.60
N THR A 38 -5.72 13.68 -16.83
CA THR A 38 -6.50 13.44 -18.06
C THR A 38 -7.95 13.94 -17.96
N TYR A 39 -8.69 13.55 -16.93
CA TYR A 39 -10.04 14.07 -16.65
C TYR A 39 -10.36 13.92 -15.17
N ASN A 40 -11.43 14.55 -14.70
CA ASN A 40 -11.85 14.46 -13.31
C ASN A 40 -12.55 13.14 -13.04
N SER A 41 -11.92 12.25 -12.28
CA SER A 41 -12.62 11.24 -11.49
C SER A 41 -13.08 11.89 -10.18
N TRP A 42 -13.31 11.16 -9.08
CA TRP A 42 -13.77 11.62 -7.76
C TRP A 42 -13.52 13.12 -7.44
N TYR A 43 -14.38 13.99 -7.98
CA TYR A 43 -14.28 15.45 -7.93
C TYR A 43 -12.96 16.11 -8.38
N GLY A 44 -12.09 15.40 -9.11
CA GLY A 44 -10.76 15.90 -9.45
C GLY A 44 -9.78 15.93 -8.27
N LYS A 45 -10.13 15.27 -7.15
CA LYS A 45 -9.45 15.42 -5.87
C LYS A 45 -8.50 14.25 -5.58
N PRO A 46 -7.33 14.50 -4.96
CA PRO A 46 -6.44 13.43 -4.53
C PRO A 46 -7.07 12.60 -3.41
N HIS A 47 -6.97 11.29 -3.53
CA HIS A 47 -7.25 10.33 -2.48
C HIS A 47 -5.90 9.84 -1.95
N LEU A 48 -5.57 10.16 -0.70
CA LEU A 48 -4.24 9.89 -0.14
C LEU A 48 -3.95 8.41 0.01
N GLU A 49 -4.98 7.58 0.08
CA GLU A 49 -4.87 6.13 0.03
C GLU A 49 -4.35 5.61 -1.33
N MET A 50 -4.58 6.36 -2.41
CA MET A 50 -4.06 6.05 -3.73
C MET A 50 -2.66 6.61 -3.97
N HIS A 51 -2.20 7.55 -3.13
CA HIS A 51 -0.86 8.15 -3.29
C HIS A 51 0.25 7.08 -3.24
N TRP A 52 0.04 6.00 -2.47
CA TRP A 52 0.99 4.88 -2.42
C TRP A 52 1.18 4.25 -3.80
N TRP A 53 0.07 3.92 -4.46
CA TRP A 53 0.06 3.32 -5.80
C TRP A 53 0.62 4.26 -6.86
N HIS A 54 0.47 5.56 -6.69
CA HIS A 54 1.03 6.56 -7.60
C HIS A 54 2.53 6.80 -7.42
N GLY A 55 3.05 6.67 -6.20
CA GLY A 55 4.34 7.26 -5.82
C GLY A 55 5.46 6.26 -5.53
N VAL A 56 5.16 5.10 -4.91
CA VAL A 56 6.20 4.18 -4.40
C VAL A 56 7.16 3.72 -5.49
N HIS A 57 6.65 3.44 -6.69
CA HIS A 57 7.48 2.98 -7.79
C HIS A 57 8.59 3.98 -8.15
N TYR A 58 8.43 5.29 -7.95
CA TYR A 58 9.48 6.25 -8.33
C TYR A 58 10.79 6.00 -7.59
N ALA A 59 10.74 5.74 -6.29
CA ALA A 59 11.94 5.39 -5.53
C ALA A 59 12.52 4.05 -6.00
N LEU A 60 11.68 3.03 -6.21
CA LEU A 60 12.11 1.70 -6.64
C LEU A 60 12.66 1.65 -8.07
N TRP A 61 12.38 2.66 -8.88
CA TRP A 61 12.90 2.81 -10.24
C TRP A 61 14.09 3.77 -10.30
N GLY A 62 14.73 4.06 -9.15
CA GLY A 62 15.91 4.93 -9.07
C GLY A 62 15.61 6.40 -9.36
N ARG A 63 14.37 6.85 -9.13
CA ARG A 63 13.89 8.22 -9.40
C ARG A 63 13.21 8.85 -8.19
N PRO A 64 13.82 8.82 -6.99
CA PRO A 64 13.23 9.30 -5.74
C PRO A 64 12.77 10.76 -5.81
N GLN A 65 13.39 11.60 -6.64
CA GLN A 65 13.01 13.00 -6.84
C GLN A 65 11.55 13.18 -7.27
N TYR A 66 10.94 12.22 -7.97
CA TYR A 66 9.54 12.32 -8.39
C TYR A 66 8.57 11.94 -7.27
N LEU A 67 8.98 11.04 -6.35
CA LEU A 67 8.23 10.81 -5.11
C LEU A 67 8.32 12.06 -4.22
N GLU A 68 9.53 12.60 -4.04
CA GLU A 68 9.78 13.80 -3.24
C GLU A 68 8.94 15.01 -3.68
N ASN A 69 8.78 15.23 -5.00
CA ASN A 69 7.93 16.30 -5.53
C ASN A 69 6.53 16.29 -4.90
N THR A 70 5.88 15.12 -4.87
CA THR A 70 4.53 14.98 -4.31
C THR A 70 4.53 14.91 -2.77
N LEU A 71 5.62 14.43 -2.17
CA LEU A 71 5.70 14.31 -0.72
C LEU A 71 5.82 15.68 -0.04
N ASN A 72 6.47 16.66 -0.68
CA ASN A 72 6.60 18.02 -0.17
C ASN A 72 5.23 18.68 0.13
N TRP A 73 4.16 18.31 -0.58
CA TRP A 73 2.80 18.78 -0.30
C TRP A 73 2.32 18.45 1.13
N HIS A 74 2.86 17.41 1.77
CA HIS A 74 2.50 17.09 3.16
C HIS A 74 2.90 18.21 4.13
N GLU A 75 3.85 19.09 3.77
CA GLU A 75 4.14 20.30 4.53
C GLU A 75 2.96 21.28 4.51
N THR A 76 2.33 21.45 3.34
CA THR A 76 1.11 22.27 3.19
C THR A 76 -0.05 21.69 4.00
N ALA A 77 -0.24 20.38 3.95
CA ALA A 77 -1.36 19.73 4.65
C ALA A 77 -1.12 19.47 6.14
N PHE A 78 0.09 19.74 6.67
CA PHE A 78 0.48 19.25 7.99
C PHE A 78 -0.33 19.84 9.14
N ASP A 79 -0.57 21.16 9.12
CA ASP A 79 -1.37 21.82 10.14
C ASP A 79 -2.83 21.35 10.11
N ASN A 80 -3.37 21.13 8.92
CA ASN A 80 -4.71 20.56 8.75
C ASN A 80 -4.79 19.10 9.24
N ALA A 81 -3.74 18.31 9.04
CA ALA A 81 -3.67 16.93 9.52
C ALA A 81 -3.60 16.86 11.06
N LYS A 82 -2.87 17.78 11.71
CA LYS A 82 -2.86 17.93 13.18
C LYS A 82 -4.22 18.36 13.71
N ALA A 83 -4.84 19.38 13.09
CA ALA A 83 -6.16 19.86 13.47
C ALA A 83 -7.23 18.77 13.31
N LEU A 84 -7.13 17.92 12.28
CA LEU A 84 -8.00 16.77 12.09
C LEU A 84 -7.86 15.74 13.23
N ALA A 85 -6.63 15.39 13.59
CA ALA A 85 -6.37 14.48 14.72
C ALA A 85 -6.95 15.04 16.02
N GLU A 86 -6.65 16.30 16.35
CA GLU A 86 -7.15 16.98 17.56
C GLU A 86 -8.68 17.01 17.61
N ARG A 87 -9.33 17.39 16.50
CA ARG A 87 -10.79 17.45 16.38
C ARG A 87 -11.46 16.10 16.67
N GLN A 88 -10.76 15.00 16.39
CA GLN A 88 -11.24 13.63 16.63
C GLN A 88 -10.75 13.04 17.96
N GLY A 89 -10.02 13.80 18.77
CA GLY A 89 -9.52 13.37 20.07
C GLY A 89 -8.22 12.57 20.02
N PHE A 90 -7.52 12.56 18.89
CA PHE A 90 -6.23 11.88 18.71
C PHE A 90 -5.06 12.86 18.81
N LYS A 91 -3.86 12.31 19.02
CA LYS A 91 -2.61 13.07 19.00
C LYS A 91 -1.98 13.07 17.60
N GLY A 92 -0.89 13.80 17.42
CA GLY A 92 -0.09 13.75 16.20
C GLY A 92 -0.81 14.33 14.98
N ALA A 93 -0.61 13.72 13.81
CA ALA A 93 -1.19 14.16 12.54
C ALA A 93 -1.95 13.01 11.86
N ARG A 94 -3.24 13.25 11.59
CA ARG A 94 -4.09 12.35 10.83
C ARG A 94 -4.23 12.88 9.40
N TRP A 95 -3.78 12.11 8.42
CA TRP A 95 -3.87 12.48 7.01
C TRP A 95 -5.29 12.31 6.47
N GLN A 96 -5.77 13.26 5.68
CA GLN A 96 -7.12 13.23 5.12
C GLN A 96 -7.31 12.03 4.16
N LYS A 97 -8.54 11.49 4.00
CA LYS A 97 -8.81 10.49 2.94
C LYS A 97 -8.74 11.17 1.57
N MET A 98 -9.70 12.05 1.31
CA MET A 98 -9.80 12.87 0.11
C MET A 98 -9.45 14.31 0.48
N THR A 99 -8.62 14.97 -0.33
CA THR A 99 -8.07 16.29 0.00
C THR A 99 -8.12 17.25 -1.20
N ASP A 100 -7.54 18.43 -1.06
CA ASP A 100 -7.37 19.40 -2.13
C ASP A 100 -5.95 19.99 -2.12
N PRO A 101 -5.59 20.91 -3.05
CA PRO A 101 -4.25 21.49 -3.09
C PRO A 101 -3.80 22.17 -1.78
N TYR A 102 -4.74 22.55 -0.91
CA TYR A 102 -4.48 23.27 0.34
C TYR A 102 -4.48 22.35 1.57
N GLY A 103 -4.73 21.04 1.40
CA GLY A 103 -4.78 20.10 2.51
C GLY A 103 -6.13 20.09 3.23
N GLU A 104 -7.19 20.66 2.67
CA GLU A 104 -8.52 20.63 3.29
C GLU A 104 -9.20 19.27 3.07
N GLU A 105 -9.86 18.78 4.12
CA GLU A 105 -10.60 17.52 4.04
C GLU A 105 -11.82 17.65 3.10
N GLY A 106 -11.93 16.73 2.16
CA GLY A 106 -13.08 16.62 1.26
C GLY A 106 -14.25 15.87 1.90
N PRO A 107 -15.50 16.18 1.53
CA PRO A 107 -16.67 15.48 2.05
C PRO A 107 -16.67 14.01 1.60
N SER A 108 -16.87 13.08 2.55
CA SER A 108 -16.94 11.64 2.27
C SER A 108 -17.77 10.92 3.33
N SER A 109 -18.59 9.95 2.92
CA SER A 109 -19.38 9.10 3.83
C SER A 109 -18.51 8.10 4.62
N VAL A 110 -17.28 7.87 4.16
CA VAL A 110 -16.33 6.88 4.67
C VAL A 110 -15.02 7.49 5.17
N GLY A 111 -14.65 8.68 4.68
CA GLY A 111 -13.33 9.29 4.92
C GLY A 111 -12.92 9.45 6.39
N ALA A 112 -13.87 9.74 7.27
CA ALA A 112 -13.60 9.88 8.70
C ALA A 112 -13.28 8.56 9.42
N PHE A 113 -13.57 7.41 8.80
CA PHE A 113 -13.37 6.07 9.38
C PHE A 113 -12.23 5.31 8.71
N LEU A 114 -11.79 5.76 7.53
CA LEU A 114 -10.74 5.11 6.77
C LEU A 114 -9.36 5.54 7.25
N VAL A 115 -8.49 4.55 7.46
CA VAL A 115 -7.18 4.75 8.13
C VAL A 115 -5.98 4.09 7.46
N TRP A 116 -6.16 3.37 6.35
CA TRP A 116 -5.06 2.63 5.73
C TRP A 116 -4.03 3.53 5.00
N GLN A 117 -4.39 4.78 4.71
CA GLN A 117 -3.48 5.81 4.19
C GLN A 117 -2.53 6.40 5.24
N GLN A 118 -2.89 6.29 6.53
CA GLN A 118 -2.15 6.96 7.61
C GLN A 118 -0.66 6.59 7.64
N PRO A 119 -0.29 5.32 7.46
CA PRO A 119 1.13 4.93 7.49
C PRO A 119 1.91 5.29 6.21
N HIS A 120 1.24 5.70 5.12
CA HIS A 120 1.89 5.91 3.81
C HIS A 120 3.01 6.95 3.86
N PHE A 121 2.83 8.03 4.62
CA PHE A 121 3.87 9.04 4.77
C PHE A 121 5.19 8.45 5.29
N ILE A 122 5.11 7.50 6.24
CA ILE A 122 6.28 6.83 6.80
C ILE A 122 6.95 5.96 5.74
N THR A 123 6.18 5.27 4.88
CA THR A 123 6.71 4.55 3.72
C THR A 123 7.44 5.47 2.75
N PHE A 124 6.85 6.60 2.39
CA PHE A 124 7.49 7.54 1.46
C PHE A 124 8.77 8.13 2.04
N ALA A 125 8.72 8.58 3.29
CA ALA A 125 9.88 9.11 3.98
C ALA A 125 11.01 8.08 4.08
N GLU A 126 10.70 6.82 4.41
CA GLU A 126 11.70 5.75 4.48
C GLU A 126 12.35 5.49 3.12
N LEU A 127 11.57 5.48 2.03
CA LEU A 127 12.12 5.33 0.68
C LEU A 127 13.05 6.49 0.30
N LEU A 128 12.70 7.72 0.65
CA LEU A 128 13.56 8.89 0.40
C LEU A 128 14.82 8.87 1.27
N TYR A 129 14.71 8.47 2.54
CA TYR A 129 15.87 8.31 3.42
C TYR A 129 16.81 7.20 2.97
N ARG A 130 16.29 6.10 2.40
CA ARG A 130 17.12 5.05 1.80
C ARG A 130 17.86 5.55 0.56
N ALA A 131 17.26 6.46 -0.20
CA ALA A 131 17.91 7.08 -1.35
C ALA A 131 18.96 8.13 -0.95
N ASP A 132 18.79 8.80 0.18
CA ASP A 132 19.77 9.71 0.77
C ASP A 132 19.73 9.65 2.31
N THR A 133 20.71 8.96 2.90
CA THR A 133 20.78 8.75 4.36
C THR A 133 21.33 9.96 5.12
N SER A 134 21.41 11.14 4.48
CA SER A 134 21.95 12.35 5.08
C SER A 134 21.12 12.84 6.27
N GLU A 135 21.78 13.57 7.16
CA GLU A 135 21.11 14.27 8.26
C GLU A 135 20.10 15.32 7.74
N ALA A 136 20.35 15.90 6.56
CA ALA A 136 19.43 16.83 5.92
C ALA A 136 18.10 16.15 5.56
N THR A 137 18.14 14.97 4.94
CA THR A 137 16.94 14.19 4.61
C THR A 137 16.21 13.74 5.87
N LEU A 138 16.95 13.28 6.89
CA LEU A 138 16.35 12.93 8.19
C LEU A 138 15.63 14.13 8.82
N ASN A 139 16.30 15.28 8.94
CA ASN A 139 15.73 16.49 9.52
C ASN A 139 14.56 17.05 8.71
N LYS A 140 14.57 16.87 7.38
CA LYS A 140 13.47 17.28 6.52
C LYS A 140 12.18 16.55 6.84
N TYR A 141 12.20 15.24 7.09
CA TYR A 141 10.97 14.44 7.20
C TYR A 141 10.61 14.01 8.63
N LYS A 142 11.56 13.98 9.57
CA LYS A 142 11.36 13.38 10.89
C LYS A 142 10.16 13.92 11.66
N GLU A 143 9.88 15.22 11.57
CA GLU A 143 8.76 15.85 12.29
C GLU A 143 7.41 15.23 11.88
N ARG A 144 7.18 15.07 10.58
CA ARG A 144 5.94 14.48 10.05
C ARG A 144 5.90 12.97 10.24
N VAL A 145 7.05 12.27 10.18
CA VAL A 145 7.15 10.86 10.56
C VAL A 145 6.70 10.67 12.02
N PHE A 146 7.21 11.51 12.93
CA PHE A 146 6.88 11.42 14.35
C PHE A 146 5.44 11.78 14.64
N ALA A 147 4.90 12.82 14.02
CA ALA A 147 3.50 13.19 14.17
C ALA A 147 2.54 12.12 13.61
N THR A 148 2.90 11.49 12.48
CA THR A 148 2.13 10.36 11.93
C THR A 148 2.14 9.18 12.89
N ALA A 149 3.31 8.81 13.43
CA ALA A 149 3.44 7.73 14.41
C ALA A 149 2.73 8.04 15.73
N GLU A 150 2.71 9.30 16.16
CA GLU A 150 1.97 9.72 17.34
C GLU A 150 0.46 9.57 17.17
N PHE A 151 -0.09 9.92 15.99
CA PHE A 151 -1.47 9.60 15.65
C PHE A 151 -1.70 8.09 15.71
N MET A 152 -0.88 7.32 15.00
CA MET A 152 -0.99 5.87 14.94
C MET A 152 -0.92 5.20 16.33
N ALA A 153 -0.12 5.72 17.27
CA ALA A 153 -0.05 5.19 18.63
C ALA A 153 -1.20 5.68 19.54
N SER A 154 -1.91 6.74 19.16
CA SER A 154 -3.08 7.24 19.90
C SER A 154 -4.42 6.71 19.39
N PHE A 155 -4.44 6.13 18.19
CA PHE A 155 -5.65 5.65 17.53
C PHE A 155 -6.25 4.34 18.11
N PRO A 156 -5.45 3.30 18.40
CA PRO A 156 -5.99 2.02 18.87
C PRO A 156 -6.54 2.14 20.31
N ASP A 157 -7.67 1.48 20.57
CA ASP A 157 -8.24 1.40 21.90
C ASP A 157 -7.61 0.24 22.69
N TYR A 158 -7.36 0.47 23.98
CA TYR A 158 -6.81 -0.56 24.86
C TYR A 158 -7.91 -1.44 25.43
N ASP A 159 -7.95 -2.69 24.98
CA ASP A 159 -8.78 -3.76 25.49
C ASP A 159 -8.13 -4.36 26.75
N LYS A 160 -8.63 -3.94 27.91
CA LYS A 160 -8.14 -4.39 29.22
C LYS A 160 -8.41 -5.86 29.50
N GLU A 161 -9.43 -6.44 28.88
CA GLU A 161 -9.83 -7.82 29.15
C GLU A 161 -8.86 -8.80 28.48
N ASN A 162 -8.38 -8.45 27.29
CA ASN A 162 -7.45 -9.28 26.51
C ASN A 162 -6.01 -8.74 26.48
N ASP A 163 -5.71 -7.68 27.24
CA ASP A 163 -4.39 -7.04 27.35
C ASP A 163 -3.79 -6.67 25.98
N ARG A 164 -4.60 -6.06 25.10
CA ARG A 164 -4.22 -5.75 23.72
C ARG A 164 -4.76 -4.41 23.24
N TYR A 165 -4.15 -3.85 22.19
CA TYR A 165 -4.66 -2.71 21.45
C TYR A 165 -5.44 -3.16 20.22
N VAL A 166 -6.63 -2.61 20.03
CA VAL A 166 -7.57 -2.94 18.97
C VAL A 166 -7.69 -1.75 18.01
N LEU A 167 -7.57 -2.02 16.70
CA LEU A 167 -7.82 -1.02 15.66
C LEU A 167 -9.32 -0.98 15.35
N GLY A 168 -10.01 0.05 15.84
CA GLY A 168 -11.47 0.14 15.78
C GLY A 168 -12.17 -0.75 16.83
N PRO A 169 -13.50 -0.90 16.77
CA PRO A 169 -14.39 -0.12 15.93
C PRO A 169 -14.50 1.33 16.44
N PRO A 170 -14.82 2.31 15.57
CA PRO A 170 -15.14 2.14 14.16
C PRO A 170 -13.91 2.25 13.25
N VAL A 171 -13.86 1.44 12.20
CA VAL A 171 -12.85 1.57 11.13
C VAL A 171 -13.40 1.12 9.80
N ILE A 172 -12.94 1.74 8.70
CA ILE A 172 -13.13 1.23 7.35
C ILE A 172 -11.78 0.72 6.85
N PRO A 173 -11.64 -0.58 6.57
CA PRO A 173 -10.42 -1.13 6.02
C PRO A 173 -10.29 -0.80 4.54
N ALA A 174 -9.10 -1.01 3.98
CA ALA A 174 -8.79 -0.79 2.58
C ALA A 174 -9.73 -1.52 1.62
N GLN A 175 -10.39 -2.60 2.05
CA GLN A 175 -11.38 -3.32 1.23
C GLN A 175 -12.71 -2.54 1.07
N GLU A 176 -13.04 -1.61 1.97
CA GLU A 176 -14.26 -0.77 1.91
C GLU A 176 -15.63 -1.51 1.89
N ARG A 177 -15.67 -2.82 2.21
CA ARG A 177 -16.90 -3.65 2.21
C ARG A 177 -17.58 -3.89 3.56
N PHE A 178 -16.90 -3.62 4.66
CA PHE A 178 -17.39 -3.98 6.00
C PHE A 178 -18.11 -2.81 6.70
N GLU A 179 -19.07 -3.13 7.58
CA GLU A 179 -19.82 -2.12 8.34
C GLU A 179 -18.89 -1.36 9.29
N LYS A 180 -18.74 -0.06 9.06
CA LYS A 180 -17.75 0.78 9.74
C LYS A 180 -17.94 0.84 11.25
N THR A 181 -19.17 0.71 11.75
CA THR A 181 -19.45 0.76 13.20
C THR A 181 -19.13 -0.54 13.93
N GLU A 182 -18.95 -1.64 13.19
CA GLU A 182 -18.74 -2.98 13.74
C GLU A 182 -17.34 -3.51 13.44
N THR A 183 -16.67 -2.95 12.42
CA THR A 183 -15.40 -3.46 11.93
C THR A 183 -14.26 -3.12 12.88
N PHE A 184 -13.40 -4.10 13.16
CA PHE A 184 -12.15 -3.90 13.91
C PHE A 184 -11.06 -4.90 13.51
N ASN A 185 -9.82 -4.56 13.86
CA ASN A 185 -8.62 -5.34 13.59
C ASN A 185 -8.52 -5.86 12.13
N PRO A 186 -8.57 -4.99 11.11
CA PRO A 186 -8.26 -5.41 9.75
C PRO A 186 -6.82 -5.91 9.60
N THR A 187 -6.62 -7.01 8.86
CA THR A 187 -5.31 -7.68 8.77
C THR A 187 -4.24 -6.81 8.16
N TYR A 188 -4.56 -6.07 7.08
CA TYR A 188 -3.58 -5.21 6.42
C TYR A 188 -3.16 -4.04 7.30
N GLU A 189 -4.12 -3.39 7.93
CA GLU A 189 -3.93 -2.22 8.77
C GLU A 189 -3.14 -2.58 10.03
N LEU A 190 -3.41 -3.73 10.66
CA LEU A 190 -2.60 -4.23 11.78
C LEU A 190 -1.14 -4.44 11.38
N ALA A 191 -0.89 -5.08 10.23
CA ALA A 191 0.47 -5.27 9.72
C ALA A 191 1.14 -3.92 9.42
N TYR A 192 0.42 -2.97 8.82
CA TYR A 192 0.95 -1.65 8.50
C TYR A 192 1.24 -0.82 9.75
N TRP A 193 0.37 -0.89 10.77
CA TRP A 193 0.61 -0.29 12.07
C TRP A 193 1.87 -0.82 12.72
N ASN A 194 2.04 -2.15 12.72
CA ASN A 194 3.24 -2.79 13.27
C ASN A 194 4.51 -2.31 12.55
N TRP A 195 4.49 -2.32 11.22
CA TRP A 195 5.65 -1.91 10.42
C TRP A 195 5.97 -0.42 10.62
N ALA A 196 4.99 0.47 10.47
CA ALA A 196 5.23 1.90 10.47
C ALA A 196 5.62 2.45 11.84
N LEU A 197 5.05 1.94 12.95
CA LEU A 197 5.52 2.34 14.29
C LEU A 197 6.94 1.87 14.57
N LYS A 198 7.35 0.69 14.08
CA LYS A 198 8.76 0.24 14.17
C LYS A 198 9.68 1.12 13.34
N THR A 199 9.29 1.42 12.10
CA THR A 199 10.04 2.32 11.22
C THR A 199 10.18 3.69 11.87
N ALA A 200 9.10 4.30 12.38
CA ALA A 200 9.16 5.58 13.08
C ALA A 200 10.03 5.54 14.35
N SER A 201 10.06 4.41 15.06
CA SER A 201 10.97 4.21 16.19
C SER A 201 12.44 4.20 15.73
N ALA A 202 12.75 3.55 14.61
CA ALA A 202 14.08 3.63 14.00
C ALA A 202 14.43 5.06 13.54
N TRP A 203 13.45 5.86 13.08
CA TRP A 203 13.66 7.30 12.81
C TRP A 203 14.01 8.08 14.08
N LYS A 204 13.38 7.80 15.24
CA LYS A 204 13.74 8.41 16.53
C LYS A 204 15.18 8.09 16.90
N GLU A 205 15.57 6.82 16.80
CA GLU A 205 16.94 6.36 17.08
C GLU A 205 17.97 7.04 16.16
N ARG A 206 17.71 7.08 14.84
CA ARG A 206 18.56 7.78 13.87
C ARG A 206 18.68 9.27 14.17
N ALA A 207 17.63 9.90 14.70
CA ALA A 207 17.64 11.30 15.12
C ALA A 207 18.27 11.54 16.50
N GLY A 208 18.73 10.49 17.20
CA GLY A 208 19.24 10.59 18.56
C GLY A 208 18.17 10.96 19.59
N GLU A 209 16.90 10.73 19.28
CA GLU A 209 15.75 11.01 20.14
C GLU A 209 15.22 9.72 20.79
N PRO A 210 14.72 9.78 22.04
CA PRO A 210 14.16 8.60 22.68
C PRO A 210 12.83 8.19 22.01
N VAL A 211 12.64 6.89 21.84
CA VAL A 211 11.35 6.32 21.39
C VAL A 211 10.30 6.53 22.49
N PRO A 212 9.13 7.14 22.19
CA PRO A 212 8.06 7.31 23.16
C PRO A 212 7.54 5.96 23.69
N LYS A 213 7.38 5.84 25.01
CA LYS A 213 6.90 4.60 25.65
C LYS A 213 5.57 4.09 25.09
N GLN A 214 4.66 5.01 24.76
CA GLN A 214 3.36 4.65 24.18
C GLN A 214 3.51 3.92 22.84
N TRP A 215 4.50 4.27 22.01
CA TRP A 215 4.71 3.60 20.72
C TRP A 215 5.16 2.16 20.94
N THR A 216 6.08 1.95 21.88
CA THR A 216 6.54 0.61 22.28
C THR A 216 5.39 -0.21 22.86
N GLU A 217 4.59 0.37 23.77
CA GLU A 217 3.46 -0.32 24.39
C GLU A 217 2.41 -0.74 23.36
N VAL A 218 2.07 0.15 22.42
CA VAL A 218 1.15 -0.18 21.32
C VAL A 218 1.75 -1.25 20.42
N LEU A 219 3.03 -1.19 20.08
CA LEU A 219 3.69 -2.20 19.25
C LEU A 219 3.71 -3.59 19.90
N GLU A 220 4.00 -3.66 21.20
CA GLU A 220 4.10 -4.91 21.97
C GLU A 220 2.75 -5.56 22.19
N LYS A 221 1.70 -4.73 22.36
CA LYS A 221 0.34 -5.18 22.67
C LYS A 221 -0.62 -5.05 21.50
N LEU A 222 -0.16 -4.73 20.29
CA LEU A 222 -1.03 -4.65 19.12
C LEU A 222 -1.69 -6.01 18.89
N SER A 223 -2.98 -6.01 18.57
CA SER A 223 -3.70 -7.24 18.25
C SER A 223 -2.97 -8.06 17.17
N ALA A 224 -2.96 -9.37 17.35
CA ALA A 224 -2.46 -10.29 16.33
C ALA A 224 -3.32 -10.20 15.06
N LEU A 225 -2.76 -10.61 13.92
CA LEU A 225 -3.56 -10.74 12.69
C LEU A 225 -4.66 -11.80 12.92
N PRO A 226 -5.93 -11.50 12.59
CA PRO A 226 -7.04 -12.42 12.83
C PRO A 226 -6.89 -13.68 11.97
N VAL A 227 -6.89 -14.85 12.60
CA VAL A 227 -6.76 -16.16 11.94
C VAL A 227 -8.02 -16.97 12.19
N GLN A 228 -8.50 -17.61 11.13
CA GLN A 228 -9.52 -18.66 11.21
C GLN A 228 -8.97 -19.91 10.53
N GLU A 229 -8.98 -21.02 11.26
CA GLU A 229 -8.32 -22.26 10.82
C GLU A 229 -6.81 -22.05 10.59
N ASP A 230 -6.38 -22.00 9.33
CA ASP A 230 -4.98 -21.86 8.93
C ASP A 230 -4.74 -20.70 7.95
N TYR A 231 -5.70 -19.79 7.81
CA TYR A 231 -5.63 -18.59 6.97
C TYR A 231 -6.03 -17.32 7.76
N TYR A 232 -5.60 -16.15 7.28
CA TYR A 232 -5.96 -14.86 7.85
C TYR A 232 -7.35 -14.43 7.39
N LEU A 233 -8.16 -13.84 8.28
CA LEU A 233 -9.40 -13.16 7.90
C LEU A 233 -9.10 -11.79 7.29
N ALA A 234 -10.08 -11.17 6.62
CA ALA A 234 -9.97 -9.79 6.18
C ALA A 234 -9.94 -8.83 7.40
N THR A 235 -10.80 -9.08 8.38
CA THR A 235 -10.90 -8.36 9.66
C THR A 235 -11.29 -9.33 10.78
N GLU A 236 -10.97 -9.01 12.04
CA GLU A 236 -11.35 -9.87 13.19
C GLU A 236 -12.86 -9.98 13.37
N SER A 237 -13.58 -8.90 13.06
CA SER A 237 -15.05 -8.83 13.06
C SER A 237 -15.72 -9.72 12.00
N ALA A 238 -15.02 -10.09 10.92
CA ALA A 238 -15.62 -10.76 9.76
C ALA A 238 -15.20 -12.24 9.65
N THR A 239 -15.73 -13.07 10.55
CA THR A 239 -15.47 -14.54 10.55
C THR A 239 -15.95 -15.26 9.26
N ASP A 240 -16.79 -14.61 8.48
CA ASP A 240 -17.33 -15.05 7.19
C ASP A 240 -16.60 -14.42 5.98
N SER A 241 -15.42 -13.82 6.19
CA SER A 241 -14.59 -13.11 5.17
C SER A 241 -14.51 -13.79 3.80
N TYR A 242 -14.46 -15.14 3.77
CA TYR A 242 -14.31 -15.92 2.53
C TYR A 242 -15.49 -16.85 2.22
N THR A 243 -16.63 -16.59 2.84
CA THR A 243 -17.88 -17.34 2.63
C THR A 243 -19.06 -16.44 2.32
N ASN A 244 -18.99 -15.17 2.70
CA ASN A 244 -19.98 -14.16 2.39
C ASN A 244 -19.70 -13.55 1.00
N PRO A 245 -20.61 -13.68 0.02
CA PRO A 245 -20.40 -13.13 -1.32
C PRO A 245 -20.11 -11.63 -1.35
N GLU A 246 -20.63 -10.87 -0.38
CA GLU A 246 -20.41 -9.42 -0.30
C GLU A 246 -18.96 -9.06 0.04
N PHE A 247 -18.28 -9.92 0.80
CA PHE A 247 -16.90 -9.73 1.26
C PHE A 247 -15.86 -10.38 0.33
N LEU A 248 -16.31 -11.04 -0.74
CA LEU A 248 -15.46 -11.63 -1.79
C LEU A 248 -15.22 -10.68 -2.97
N THR A 249 -15.79 -9.48 -2.92
CA THR A 249 -15.63 -8.43 -3.93
C THR A 249 -14.69 -7.34 -3.44
N ASP A 250 -14.34 -6.42 -4.33
CA ASP A 250 -13.44 -5.31 -4.08
C ASP A 250 -12.01 -5.79 -3.80
N HIS A 251 -11.24 -5.04 -3.03
CA HIS A 251 -9.83 -5.32 -2.81
C HIS A 251 -9.57 -6.54 -1.90
N PRO A 252 -8.74 -7.53 -2.30
CA PRO A 252 -8.23 -8.56 -1.40
C PRO A 252 -7.14 -7.99 -0.48
N SER A 253 -7.50 -6.99 0.34
CA SER A 253 -6.57 -6.13 1.11
C SER A 253 -5.65 -6.93 2.04
N VAL A 254 -6.05 -8.12 2.47
CA VAL A 254 -5.23 -9.06 3.24
C VAL A 254 -3.85 -9.31 2.59
N PHE A 255 -3.77 -9.25 1.26
CA PHE A 255 -2.52 -9.35 0.52
C PHE A 255 -1.58 -8.18 0.79
N GLY A 256 -2.09 -6.98 1.05
CA GLY A 256 -1.29 -5.81 1.43
C GLY A 256 -0.40 -6.07 2.65
N ALA A 257 -0.81 -6.97 3.57
CA ALA A 257 -0.04 -7.32 4.77
C ALA A 257 1.33 -7.94 4.46
N TYR A 258 1.53 -8.47 3.25
CA TYR A 258 2.83 -9.00 2.82
C TYR A 258 3.25 -8.55 1.42
N GLY A 259 2.35 -8.19 0.52
CA GLY A 259 2.69 -7.65 -0.80
C GLY A 259 3.20 -6.21 -0.74
N MET A 260 2.54 -5.35 0.04
CA MET A 260 2.90 -3.92 0.16
C MET A 260 3.88 -3.64 1.31
N LEU A 261 4.10 -4.61 2.18
CA LEU A 261 4.87 -4.48 3.42
C LEU A 261 5.93 -5.58 3.50
N PRO A 262 7.03 -5.39 4.26
CA PRO A 262 7.95 -6.48 4.54
C PRO A 262 7.33 -7.48 5.51
N GLU A 263 8.05 -8.58 5.77
CA GLU A 263 7.67 -9.52 6.81
C GLU A 263 7.65 -8.80 8.18
N THR A 264 6.46 -8.57 8.71
CA THR A 264 6.28 -7.99 10.05
C THR A 264 6.37 -9.08 11.11
N SER A 265 6.52 -8.69 12.39
CA SER A 265 6.53 -9.69 13.48
C SER A 265 5.16 -10.34 13.70
N LEU A 266 4.09 -9.84 13.08
CA LEU A 266 2.75 -10.41 13.19
C LEU A 266 2.47 -11.47 12.11
N LEU A 267 3.26 -11.48 11.04
CA LEU A 267 3.02 -12.32 9.87
C LEU A 267 3.60 -13.74 10.07
N ASN A 268 2.79 -14.73 9.71
CA ASN A 268 3.19 -16.12 9.50
C ASN A 268 3.10 -16.43 8.00
N LYS A 269 4.23 -16.77 7.38
CA LYS A 269 4.30 -17.03 5.93
C LYS A 269 3.49 -18.25 5.48
N ALA A 270 3.36 -19.28 6.30
CA ALA A 270 2.53 -20.44 5.95
C ALA A 270 1.05 -20.05 5.93
N THR A 271 0.60 -19.30 6.94
CA THR A 271 -0.76 -18.76 7.00
C THR A 271 -1.04 -17.80 5.85
N MET A 272 -0.10 -16.90 5.51
CA MET A 272 -0.25 -16.03 4.34
C MET A 272 -0.28 -16.81 3.02
N ARG A 273 0.46 -17.92 2.90
CA ARG A 273 0.35 -18.80 1.72
C ARG A 273 -1.02 -19.47 1.62
N ASN A 274 -1.56 -19.97 2.72
CA ASN A 274 -2.90 -20.55 2.76
C ASN A 274 -3.96 -19.51 2.41
N THR A 275 -3.82 -18.31 2.98
CA THR A 275 -4.65 -17.13 2.67
C THR A 275 -4.60 -16.80 1.19
N PHE A 276 -3.39 -16.76 0.59
CA PHE A 276 -3.20 -16.54 -0.84
C PHE A 276 -3.96 -17.57 -1.68
N ASN A 277 -3.79 -18.86 -1.37
CA ASN A 277 -4.47 -19.91 -2.12
C ASN A 277 -5.99 -19.83 -1.97
N LYS A 278 -6.49 -19.53 -0.76
CA LYS A 278 -7.92 -19.38 -0.49
C LYS A 278 -8.51 -18.23 -1.32
N VAL A 279 -7.94 -17.03 -1.19
CA VAL A 279 -8.38 -15.86 -1.96
C VAL A 279 -8.25 -16.11 -3.46
N TRP A 280 -7.15 -16.71 -3.93
CA TRP A 280 -6.97 -17.07 -5.34
C TRP A 280 -8.11 -17.93 -5.90
N GLU A 281 -8.65 -18.84 -5.08
CA GLU A 281 -9.73 -19.75 -5.47
C GLU A 281 -11.11 -19.11 -5.42
N VAL A 282 -11.41 -18.31 -4.37
CA VAL A 282 -12.80 -17.90 -4.08
C VAL A 282 -13.11 -16.43 -4.35
N TRP A 283 -12.12 -15.59 -4.62
CA TRP A 283 -12.36 -14.16 -4.84
C TRP A 283 -13.12 -13.91 -6.14
N THR A 284 -13.99 -12.91 -6.13
CA THR A 284 -14.69 -12.43 -7.33
C THR A 284 -13.77 -11.46 -8.07
N TRP A 285 -12.84 -11.99 -8.85
CA TRP A 285 -11.80 -11.20 -9.53
C TRP A 285 -12.36 -10.20 -10.54
N GLU A 286 -13.56 -10.42 -11.07
CA GLU A 286 -14.27 -9.48 -11.94
C GLU A 286 -14.66 -8.17 -11.22
N ASP A 287 -14.84 -8.22 -9.90
CA ASP A 287 -15.22 -7.10 -9.04
C ASP A 287 -14.00 -6.54 -8.28
N THR A 288 -12.83 -6.47 -8.93
CA THR A 288 -11.59 -5.91 -8.37
C THR A 288 -11.14 -4.67 -9.14
N TRP A 289 -10.16 -3.95 -8.63
CA TRP A 289 -9.58 -2.76 -9.22
C TRP A 289 -8.18 -3.00 -9.78
N GLY A 290 -7.73 -2.10 -10.66
CA GLY A 290 -6.48 -2.31 -11.41
C GLY A 290 -5.21 -2.45 -10.56
N TRP A 291 -5.18 -1.94 -9.33
CA TRP A 291 -4.02 -2.09 -8.43
C TRP A 291 -4.03 -3.41 -7.63
N ASP A 292 -5.15 -4.15 -7.60
CA ASP A 292 -5.27 -5.43 -6.90
C ASP A 292 -4.39 -6.51 -7.53
N PHE A 293 -4.23 -6.50 -8.86
CA PHE A 293 -3.39 -7.46 -9.58
C PHE A 293 -1.90 -7.26 -9.27
N PRO A 294 -1.34 -6.04 -9.28
CA PRO A 294 -0.02 -5.77 -8.72
C PRO A 294 0.15 -6.17 -7.25
N MET A 295 -0.83 -5.90 -6.38
CA MET A 295 -0.78 -6.30 -4.96
C MET A 295 -0.67 -7.83 -4.82
N THR A 296 -1.47 -8.55 -5.59
CA THR A 296 -1.46 -10.01 -5.68
C THR A 296 -0.12 -10.52 -6.19
N ALA A 297 0.43 -9.89 -7.24
CA ALA A 297 1.72 -10.27 -7.82
C ALA A 297 2.89 -10.08 -6.83
N MET A 298 2.90 -8.98 -6.08
CA MET A 298 3.90 -8.72 -5.03
C MET A 298 3.82 -9.76 -3.91
N THR A 299 2.59 -10.11 -3.48
CA THR A 299 2.36 -11.14 -2.45
C THR A 299 2.84 -12.52 -2.92
N ALA A 300 2.47 -12.93 -4.14
CA ALA A 300 2.92 -14.18 -4.74
C ALA A 300 4.45 -14.23 -4.88
N THR A 301 5.07 -13.11 -5.27
CA THR A 301 6.52 -12.98 -5.39
C THR A 301 7.21 -13.23 -4.06
N ARG A 302 6.75 -12.58 -2.98
CA ARG A 302 7.33 -12.79 -1.63
C ARG A 302 7.06 -14.19 -1.06
N LEU A 303 5.96 -14.81 -1.45
CA LEU A 303 5.68 -16.21 -1.17
C LEU A 303 6.48 -17.18 -2.07
N GLY A 304 7.38 -16.71 -2.95
CA GLY A 304 8.15 -17.60 -3.82
C GLY A 304 7.26 -18.41 -4.78
N MET A 305 6.20 -17.78 -5.28
CA MET A 305 5.24 -18.33 -6.26
C MET A 305 5.33 -17.53 -7.57
N PRO A 306 6.47 -17.57 -8.29
CA PRO A 306 6.71 -16.70 -9.42
C PRO A 306 5.74 -16.91 -10.59
N GLU A 307 5.23 -18.13 -10.78
CA GLU A 307 4.20 -18.42 -11.78
C GLU A 307 2.93 -17.64 -11.46
N LYS A 308 2.49 -17.67 -10.19
CA LYS A 308 1.32 -16.93 -9.72
C LYS A 308 1.53 -15.42 -9.74
N ALA A 309 2.77 -14.96 -9.55
CA ALA A 309 3.09 -13.54 -9.68
C ALA A 309 2.88 -13.04 -11.11
N VAL A 310 3.36 -13.79 -12.10
CA VAL A 310 3.10 -13.47 -13.52
C VAL A 310 1.62 -13.65 -13.85
N ASP A 311 0.97 -14.73 -13.39
CA ASP A 311 -0.45 -14.97 -13.65
C ASP A 311 -1.33 -13.83 -13.11
N ALA A 312 -1.03 -13.29 -11.93
CA ALA A 312 -1.76 -12.17 -11.36
C ALA A 312 -1.74 -10.94 -12.28
N LEU A 313 -0.57 -10.57 -12.82
CA LEU A 313 -0.44 -9.44 -13.76
C LEU A 313 -1.17 -9.66 -15.09
N PHE A 314 -1.56 -10.90 -15.40
CA PHE A 314 -2.20 -11.28 -16.67
C PHE A 314 -3.56 -11.95 -16.47
N MET A 315 -4.13 -11.87 -15.27
CA MET A 315 -5.45 -12.40 -14.97
C MET A 315 -6.50 -11.76 -15.89
N ASP A 316 -7.38 -12.59 -16.45
CA ASP A 316 -8.42 -12.17 -17.39
C ASP A 316 -9.57 -11.50 -16.65
N ALA A 317 -9.36 -10.24 -16.30
CA ALA A 317 -10.34 -9.38 -15.65
C ALA A 317 -10.34 -8.01 -16.32
N GLN A 318 -11.51 -7.39 -16.45
CA GLN A 318 -11.65 -6.11 -17.16
C GLN A 318 -10.73 -5.03 -16.57
N THR A 319 -10.66 -4.94 -15.25
CA THR A 319 -9.87 -3.95 -14.52
C THR A 319 -8.36 -4.22 -14.55
N ASN A 320 -7.92 -5.38 -15.04
CA ASN A 320 -6.51 -5.69 -15.36
C ASN A 320 -6.13 -5.34 -16.81
N THR A 321 -7.03 -4.71 -17.57
CA THR A 321 -6.79 -4.36 -18.97
C THR A 321 -5.87 -3.16 -19.09
N TYR A 322 -4.84 -3.26 -19.96
CA TYR A 322 -3.99 -2.13 -20.34
C TYR A 322 -4.23 -1.78 -21.81
N LEU A 323 -4.83 -0.61 -22.05
CA LEU A 323 -5.17 -0.13 -23.38
C LEU A 323 -3.94 0.01 -24.28
N LYS A 324 -4.14 0.16 -25.59
CA LYS A 324 -3.04 0.37 -26.56
C LYS A 324 -2.17 1.58 -26.23
N ASN A 325 -2.76 2.62 -25.65
CA ASN A 325 -2.06 3.82 -25.18
C ASN A 325 -1.39 3.65 -23.79
N GLY A 326 -1.53 2.48 -23.17
CA GLY A 326 -0.88 2.10 -21.92
C GLY A 326 -1.70 2.32 -20.65
N HIS A 327 -2.81 3.06 -20.71
CA HIS A 327 -3.62 3.29 -19.52
C HIS A 327 -4.25 1.99 -19.03
N ASN A 328 -4.24 1.77 -17.72
CA ASN A 328 -5.05 0.73 -17.10
C ASN A 328 -6.53 1.15 -17.15
N TYR A 329 -7.39 0.31 -17.73
CA TYR A 329 -8.82 0.57 -17.92
C TYR A 329 -9.63 -0.05 -16.78
N GLN A 330 -10.69 0.61 -16.32
CA GLN A 330 -11.61 0.05 -15.33
C GLN A 330 -12.97 -0.26 -15.94
N GLU A 331 -13.67 0.77 -16.42
CA GLU A 331 -15.02 0.65 -16.98
C GLU A 331 -15.41 1.91 -17.77
N GLU A 332 -16.61 1.97 -18.34
CA GLU A 332 -17.07 3.09 -19.18
C GLU A 332 -17.05 4.44 -18.43
N ARG A 333 -17.43 4.45 -17.14
CA ARG A 333 -17.40 5.67 -16.31
C ARG A 333 -15.99 6.04 -15.80
N LEU A 334 -15.04 5.12 -15.87
CA LEU A 334 -13.66 5.29 -15.42
C LEU A 334 -12.71 4.62 -16.42
N THR A 335 -12.60 5.25 -17.59
CA THR A 335 -11.87 4.72 -18.75
C THR A 335 -10.36 4.61 -18.57
N LEU A 336 -9.80 5.24 -17.53
CA LEU A 336 -8.41 5.05 -17.13
C LEU A 336 -8.25 5.14 -15.61
N TYR A 337 -7.20 4.49 -15.11
CA TYR A 337 -6.92 4.41 -13.68
C TYR A 337 -5.42 4.30 -13.41
N MET A 338 -4.84 5.42 -12.97
CA MET A 338 -3.41 5.56 -12.77
C MET A 338 -2.83 4.74 -11.59
N PRO A 339 -3.58 4.41 -10.52
CA PRO A 339 -3.10 3.46 -9.51
C PRO A 339 -2.72 2.09 -10.08
N GLY A 340 -3.43 1.58 -11.08
CA GLY A 340 -3.06 0.33 -11.77
C GLY A 340 -1.70 0.45 -12.47
N ASN A 341 -1.47 1.54 -13.20
CA ASN A 341 -0.19 1.80 -13.88
C ASN A 341 0.99 1.90 -12.90
N GLY A 342 0.82 2.66 -11.81
CA GLY A 342 1.87 2.81 -10.79
C GLY A 342 2.09 1.52 -9.99
N GLY A 343 1.02 0.81 -9.63
CA GLY A 343 1.07 -0.50 -8.99
C GLY A 343 1.85 -1.52 -9.82
N LEU A 344 1.60 -1.59 -11.14
CA LEU A 344 2.36 -2.47 -12.04
C LEU A 344 3.87 -2.18 -11.98
N LEU A 345 4.26 -0.90 -11.98
CA LEU A 345 5.68 -0.52 -11.89
C LEU A 345 6.27 -0.93 -10.53
N THR A 346 5.54 -0.75 -9.43
CA THR A 346 5.96 -1.22 -8.11
C THR A 346 6.14 -2.75 -8.10
N ALA A 347 5.17 -3.50 -8.61
CA ALA A 347 5.24 -4.97 -8.67
C ALA A 347 6.41 -5.45 -9.51
N VAL A 348 6.62 -4.89 -10.71
CA VAL A 348 7.74 -5.27 -11.58
C VAL A 348 9.09 -4.95 -10.92
N ALA A 349 9.19 -3.82 -10.20
CA ALA A 349 10.40 -3.51 -9.44
C ALA A 349 10.71 -4.60 -8.40
N MET A 350 9.71 -4.99 -7.59
CA MET A 350 9.86 -6.07 -6.61
C MET A 350 10.15 -7.43 -7.25
N MET A 351 9.46 -7.78 -8.34
CA MET A 351 9.67 -9.04 -9.06
C MET A 351 11.08 -9.15 -9.64
N CYS A 352 11.72 -8.02 -9.97
CA CYS A 352 13.07 -7.94 -10.51
C CYS A 352 14.15 -7.84 -9.43
N ALA A 353 14.08 -6.80 -8.58
CA ALA A 353 15.11 -6.44 -7.60
C ALA A 353 14.91 -7.12 -6.24
N GLY A 354 13.71 -7.62 -5.96
CA GLY A 354 13.37 -8.21 -4.67
C GLY A 354 13.15 -7.16 -3.58
N TRP A 355 13.54 -7.54 -2.37
CA TRP A 355 13.39 -6.73 -1.16
C TRP A 355 14.57 -6.98 -0.20
N ASP A 356 14.61 -6.27 0.94
CA ASP A 356 15.66 -6.46 1.94
C ASP A 356 15.75 -7.93 2.41
N GLY A 357 16.96 -8.50 2.33
CA GLY A 357 17.21 -9.91 2.65
C GLY A 357 16.78 -10.92 1.58
N ASN A 358 16.26 -10.49 0.43
CA ASN A 358 16.04 -11.38 -0.70
C ASN A 358 17.37 -11.82 -1.34
N GLU A 359 17.59 -13.14 -1.40
CA GLU A 359 18.76 -13.73 -2.06
C GLU A 359 18.44 -14.28 -3.47
N THR A 360 17.15 -14.38 -3.82
CA THR A 360 16.73 -14.96 -5.09
C THR A 360 16.79 -13.90 -6.19
N LYS A 361 17.58 -14.16 -7.24
CA LYS A 361 17.63 -13.27 -8.42
C LYS A 361 16.31 -13.28 -9.17
N ASN A 362 15.75 -12.09 -9.45
CA ASN A 362 14.49 -11.90 -10.16
C ASN A 362 13.34 -12.72 -9.53
N PRO A 363 13.04 -12.56 -8.23
CA PRO A 363 12.23 -13.51 -7.46
C PRO A 363 10.81 -13.72 -8.00
N GLY A 364 10.27 -12.75 -8.73
CA GLY A 364 8.91 -12.81 -9.26
C GLY A 364 8.75 -13.49 -10.62
N PHE A 365 9.83 -14.02 -11.21
CA PHE A 365 9.79 -14.65 -12.54
C PHE A 365 10.17 -16.14 -12.50
N PRO A 366 9.42 -17.02 -13.20
CA PRO A 366 9.69 -18.45 -13.25
C PRO A 366 11.12 -18.79 -13.63
N LYS A 367 11.66 -19.88 -13.06
CA LYS A 367 13.04 -20.35 -13.28
C LYS A 367 13.14 -21.47 -14.31
N ASP A 368 12.09 -21.69 -15.10
CA ASP A 368 11.99 -22.72 -16.12
C ASP A 368 12.70 -22.38 -17.44
N GLY A 369 13.30 -21.18 -17.54
CA GLY A 369 14.01 -20.70 -18.72
C GLY A 369 13.13 -19.92 -19.72
N SER A 370 11.83 -19.80 -19.47
CA SER A 370 10.92 -19.02 -20.34
C SER A 370 11.11 -17.51 -20.20
N TRP A 371 11.66 -17.05 -19.07
CA TRP A 371 11.93 -15.64 -18.77
C TRP A 371 13.44 -15.34 -18.73
N ASN A 372 13.89 -14.49 -19.65
CA ASN A 372 15.25 -13.94 -19.66
C ASN A 372 15.22 -12.46 -19.26
N VAL A 373 15.09 -12.23 -17.94
CA VAL A 373 14.87 -10.90 -17.38
C VAL A 373 16.18 -10.11 -17.27
N LYS A 374 16.15 -8.89 -17.81
CA LYS A 374 17.20 -7.88 -17.69
C LYS A 374 16.57 -6.59 -17.22
N TRP A 375 17.23 -5.92 -16.29
CA TRP A 375 16.80 -4.64 -15.73
C TRP A 375 18.03 -3.86 -15.26
N GLU A 376 17.86 -2.56 -15.12
CA GLU A 376 18.90 -1.63 -14.62
C GLU A 376 18.25 -0.58 -13.71
N GLY A 377 19.00 -0.08 -12.73
CA GLY A 377 18.58 1.04 -11.89
C GLY A 377 17.34 0.80 -11.02
N LEU A 378 16.91 -0.45 -10.85
CA LEU A 378 15.86 -0.79 -9.89
C LEU A 378 16.47 -0.97 -8.49
N GLU A 379 15.79 -0.44 -7.50
CA GLU A 379 16.16 -0.57 -6.08
C GLU A 379 15.28 -1.64 -5.42
N PRO A 380 15.82 -2.45 -4.50
CA PRO A 380 15.04 -3.41 -3.75
C PRO A 380 14.02 -2.69 -2.87
N PHE A 381 12.84 -3.31 -2.72
CA PHE A 381 11.88 -2.86 -1.72
C PHE A 381 12.39 -3.16 -0.29
N PHE A 382 11.78 -2.60 0.73
CA PHE A 382 12.15 -2.93 2.11
C PHE A 382 11.51 -4.22 2.61
#